data_AF-A0A921FZF9-F1
#
_entry.id   AF-A0A921FZF9-F1
#
_cell.length_a   1.000
_cell.length_b   1.000
_cell.length_c   1.000
_cell.angle_alpha   90.00
_cell.angle_beta   90.00
_cell.angle_gamma   90.00
#
_symmetry.space_group_name_H-M   'P 1'
#
loop_
_entity.id
_entity.type
_entity.pdbx_description
1 polymer ?
#
loop_
_entity_poly.entity_id
_entity_poly.type
_entity_poly.pdbx_seq_one_letter_code
_entity_poly.pdbx_strand_id
1 'polypeptide(L)'
;MATIYEARRSLLKEHLTKNNIGAAMITSPANVYYYTGFNSDPHERFMSLFIDMQANETNLFVPALDKDAALQESDIPTIIPISDEQVPFEVVRESVGELSKTVGIEAKALSYFQYNTLLEFFPGVQVADIQPFITKQRMRKSKEEIEKLRTAIEIIEKVL
;
A
#
# COMPACT_ATOMS: atom_id res chain seq x y z
N MET A 1 -4.73 10.99 18.86
CA MET A 1 -4.19 9.62 19.07
C MET A 1 -3.87 9.06 17.71
N ALA A 2 -2.68 8.51 17.50
CA ALA A 2 -2.31 7.86 16.25
C ALA A 2 -3.26 6.68 15.97
N THR A 3 -3.74 6.55 14.74
CA THR A 3 -4.59 5.41 14.35
C THR A 3 -3.76 4.11 14.40
N ILE A 4 -4.43 2.96 14.45
CA ILE A 4 -3.73 1.67 14.30
C ILE A 4 -2.99 1.57 12.96
N TYR A 5 -3.52 2.20 11.91
CA TYR A 5 -2.93 2.23 10.58
C TYR A 5 -1.62 3.04 10.57
N GLU A 6 -1.61 4.20 11.22
CA GLU A 6 -0.39 5.00 11.40
C GLU A 6 0.69 4.22 12.14
N ALA A 7 0.35 3.55 13.25
CA ALA A 7 1.29 2.71 13.98
C ALA A 7 1.87 1.58 13.11
N ARG A 8 1.04 0.96 12.25
CA ARG A 8 1.50 -0.07 11.30
C ARG A 8 2.46 0.51 10.27
N ARG A 9 2.16 1.68 9.70
CA ARG A 9 3.04 2.38 8.75
C ARG A 9 4.35 2.79 9.41
N SER A 10 4.34 3.24 10.66
CA SER A 10 5.56 3.58 11.41
C SER A 10 6.49 2.38 11.56
N LEU A 11 5.96 1.20 11.91
CA LEU A 11 6.75 -0.04 11.95
C LEU A 11 7.33 -0.43 10.59
N LEU A 12 6.57 -0.21 9.50
CA LEU A 12 7.07 -0.42 8.15
C LEU A 12 8.19 0.57 7.82
N LYS A 13 7.99 1.86 8.06
CA LYS A 13 9.00 2.92 7.89
C LYS A 13 10.30 2.58 8.64
N GLU A 14 10.21 2.11 9.88
CA GLU A 14 11.39 1.63 10.64
C GLU A 14 12.11 0.46 9.95
N HIS A 15 11.35 -0.50 9.40
CA HIS A 15 11.94 -1.60 8.66
C HIS A 15 12.63 -1.13 7.37
N LEU A 16 12.01 -0.20 6.63
CA LEU A 16 12.59 0.39 5.42
C LEU A 16 13.91 1.09 5.74
N THR A 17 13.94 1.94 6.78
CA THR A 17 15.15 2.63 7.25
C THR A 17 16.27 1.63 7.62
N LYS A 18 15.95 0.58 8.38
CA LYS A 18 16.95 -0.44 8.80
C LYS A 18 17.57 -1.19 7.64
N ASN A 19 16.89 -1.30 6.50
CA ASN A 19 17.34 -2.03 5.33
C ASN A 19 17.80 -1.13 4.18
N ASN A 20 17.93 0.19 4.42
CA ASN A 20 18.29 1.18 3.40
C ASN A 20 17.36 1.15 2.17
N ILE A 21 16.06 0.93 2.42
CA ILE A 21 15.02 1.00 1.39
C ILE A 21 14.39 2.39 1.48
N GLY A 22 14.45 3.15 0.39
CA GLY A 22 14.11 4.58 0.40
C GLY A 22 12.67 4.89 -0.03
N ALA A 23 11.96 3.94 -0.61
CA ALA A 23 10.52 4.04 -0.81
C ALA A 23 9.86 2.66 -0.78
N ALA A 24 8.55 2.60 -0.61
CA ALA A 24 7.78 1.36 -0.69
C ALA A 24 6.52 1.55 -1.54
N MET A 25 6.25 0.56 -2.40
CA MET A 25 5.06 0.49 -3.26
C MET A 25 4.28 -0.78 -2.91
N ILE A 26 3.15 -0.60 -2.23
CA ILE A 26 2.28 -1.67 -1.75
C ILE A 26 1.06 -1.72 -2.68
N THR A 27 0.90 -2.84 -3.37
CA THR A 27 -0.06 -3.02 -4.48
C THR A 27 -1.13 -4.06 -4.16
N SER A 28 -0.91 -4.95 -3.17
CA SER A 28 -1.92 -5.92 -2.76
C SER A 28 -3.09 -5.20 -2.09
N PRO A 29 -4.35 -5.38 -2.55
CA PRO A 29 -5.52 -4.75 -1.93
C PRO A 29 -5.64 -5.02 -0.43
N ALA A 30 -5.34 -6.25 0.00
CA ALA A 30 -5.37 -6.64 1.40
C ALA A 30 -4.32 -5.89 2.26
N ASN A 31 -3.17 -5.55 1.68
CA ASN A 31 -2.13 -4.79 2.38
C ASN A 31 -2.38 -3.28 2.30
N VAL A 32 -2.93 -2.77 1.20
CA VAL A 32 -3.45 -1.39 1.15
C VAL A 32 -4.49 -1.19 2.26
N TYR A 33 -5.48 -2.07 2.39
CA TYR A 33 -6.45 -2.02 3.48
C TYR A 33 -5.78 -2.11 4.86
N TYR A 34 -4.82 -3.03 5.03
CA TYR A 34 -4.12 -3.20 6.31
C TYR A 34 -3.38 -1.93 6.76
N TYR A 35 -2.84 -1.16 5.82
CA TYR A 35 -2.06 0.05 6.10
C TYR A 35 -2.84 1.35 6.01
N THR A 36 -4.06 1.38 5.46
CA THR A 36 -4.81 2.63 5.23
C THR A 36 -6.22 2.62 5.84
N GLY A 37 -6.82 1.44 5.99
CA GLY A 37 -8.23 1.31 6.35
C GLY A 37 -9.20 1.37 5.18
N PHE A 38 -8.72 1.73 3.97
CA PHE A 38 -9.54 1.75 2.77
C PHE A 38 -9.61 0.35 2.12
N ASN A 39 -10.82 -0.21 2.01
CA ASN A 39 -11.04 -1.55 1.47
C ASN A 39 -11.66 -1.48 0.06
N SER A 40 -10.82 -1.55 -0.97
CA SER A 40 -11.27 -1.64 -2.37
C SER A 40 -10.59 -2.80 -3.10
N ASP A 41 -11.30 -3.36 -4.09
CA ASP A 41 -10.76 -4.26 -5.10
C ASP A 41 -10.70 -3.50 -6.42
N PRO A 42 -9.50 -3.07 -6.86
CA PRO A 42 -9.35 -2.26 -8.07
C PRO A 42 -9.51 -3.09 -9.36
N HIS A 43 -9.62 -4.42 -9.25
CA HIS A 43 -9.59 -5.35 -10.38
C HIS A 43 -8.35 -5.13 -11.27
N GLU A 44 -8.54 -4.72 -12.53
CA GLU A 44 -7.44 -4.40 -13.44
C GLU A 44 -6.86 -2.99 -13.28
N ARG A 45 -7.55 -2.11 -12.53
CA ARG A 45 -7.12 -0.72 -12.35
C ARG A 45 -5.96 -0.64 -11.38
N PHE A 46 -5.18 0.43 -11.50
CA PHE A 46 -4.05 0.66 -10.61
C PHE A 46 -4.51 1.20 -9.26
N MET A 47 -4.09 0.52 -8.19
CA MET A 47 -4.18 1.00 -6.83
C MET A 47 -2.87 0.69 -6.11
N SER A 48 -2.34 1.65 -5.39
CA SER A 48 -1.11 1.46 -4.62
C SER A 48 -1.02 2.44 -3.48
N LEU A 49 -0.59 1.96 -2.31
CA LEU A 49 -0.05 2.81 -1.26
C LEU A 49 1.44 3.02 -1.52
N PHE A 50 1.86 4.26 -1.67
CA PHE A 50 3.23 4.66 -1.89
C PHE A 50 3.77 5.41 -0.67
N ILE A 51 4.94 5.01 -0.18
CA ILE A 51 5.60 5.66 0.96
C ILE A 51 6.99 6.10 0.50
N ASP A 52 7.24 7.40 0.52
CA ASP A 52 8.56 7.97 0.26
C ASP A 52 9.26 8.28 1.58
N MET A 53 10.44 7.68 1.81
CA MET A 53 11.20 7.88 3.04
C MET A 53 12.03 9.17 3.03
N GLN A 54 12.40 9.69 1.86
CA GLN A 54 13.17 10.93 1.73
C GLN A 54 12.28 12.15 1.89
N ALA A 55 11.15 12.19 1.18
CA ALA A 55 10.16 13.26 1.31
C ALA A 55 9.32 13.12 2.60
N ASN A 56 9.36 11.94 3.24
CA ASN A 56 8.49 11.54 4.35
C ASN A 56 6.99 11.68 3.99
N GLU A 57 6.66 11.45 2.72
CA GLU A 57 5.31 11.52 2.20
C GLU A 57 4.69 10.13 2.11
N THR A 58 3.36 10.09 2.13
CA THR A 58 2.60 8.85 1.95
C THR A 58 1.39 9.17 1.10
N ASN A 59 1.38 8.58 -0.09
CA ASN A 59 0.42 8.86 -1.14
C ASN A 59 -0.37 7.60 -1.45
N LEU A 60 -1.70 7.69 -1.46
CA LEU A 60 -2.58 6.60 -1.83
C LEU A 60 -3.12 6.86 -3.24
N PHE A 61 -2.66 6.05 -4.19
CA PHE A 61 -3.15 6.08 -5.56
C PHE A 61 -4.36 5.15 -5.68
N VAL A 62 -5.48 5.66 -6.18
CA VAL A 62 -6.74 4.93 -6.33
C VAL A 62 -7.36 5.19 -7.69
N PRO A 63 -8.21 4.29 -8.20
CA PRO A 63 -9.09 4.59 -9.32
C PRO A 63 -9.90 5.86 -9.05
N ALA A 64 -10.15 6.68 -10.07
CA ALA A 64 -10.89 7.94 -9.90
C ALA A 64 -12.28 7.76 -9.27
N LEU A 65 -12.94 6.63 -9.58
CA LEU A 65 -14.25 6.26 -9.03
C LEU A 65 -14.22 5.99 -7.51
N ASP A 66 -13.07 5.59 -6.98
CA ASP A 66 -12.89 5.19 -5.59
C ASP A 66 -12.44 6.34 -4.69
N LYS A 67 -12.19 7.53 -5.26
CA LYS A 67 -11.63 8.68 -4.55
C LYS A 67 -12.44 9.08 -3.32
N ASP A 68 -13.76 9.20 -3.45
CA ASP A 68 -14.62 9.67 -2.37
C ASP A 68 -14.70 8.65 -1.23
N ALA A 69 -14.76 7.35 -1.56
CA ALA A 69 -14.71 6.28 -0.57
C ALA A 69 -13.35 6.26 0.15
N ALA A 70 -12.25 6.41 -0.59
CA ALA A 70 -10.91 6.49 -0.01
C ALA A 70 -10.76 7.69 0.94
N LEU A 71 -11.30 8.87 0.60
CA LEU A 71 -11.29 10.05 1.48
C LEU A 71 -12.08 9.85 2.77
N GLN A 72 -13.11 9.01 2.76
CA GLN A 72 -13.93 8.74 3.94
C GLN A 72 -13.34 7.66 4.86
N GLU A 73 -12.70 6.64 4.29
CA GLU A 73 -12.25 5.46 5.02
C GLU A 73 -10.75 5.47 5.36
N SER A 74 -9.94 6.11 4.52
CA SER A 74 -8.48 6.16 4.67
C SER A 74 -8.05 7.24 5.65
N ASP A 75 -6.99 6.98 6.40
CA ASP A 75 -6.30 8.00 7.20
C ASP A 75 -5.09 8.62 6.48
N ILE A 76 -4.94 8.35 5.17
CA ILE A 76 -3.89 8.94 4.34
C ILE A 76 -4.32 10.34 3.89
N PRO A 77 -3.51 11.39 4.14
CA PRO A 77 -3.87 12.76 3.80
C PRO A 77 -3.83 13.02 2.29
N THR A 78 -2.92 12.37 1.57
CA THR A 78 -2.72 12.59 0.13
C THR A 78 -3.28 11.40 -0.66
N ILE A 79 -4.49 11.59 -1.20
CA ILE A 79 -5.15 10.62 -2.07
C ILE A 79 -5.16 11.14 -3.49
N ILE A 80 -4.60 10.36 -4.41
CA ILE A 80 -4.40 10.75 -5.81
C ILE A 80 -5.27 9.84 -6.69
N PRO A 81 -6.35 10.37 -7.27
CA PRO A 81 -7.17 9.61 -8.21
C PRO A 81 -6.44 9.44 -9.55
N ILE A 82 -6.57 8.27 -10.16
CA ILE A 82 -6.09 7.97 -11.51
C ILE A 82 -7.31 7.67 -12.38
N SER A 83 -7.50 8.48 -13.43
CA SER A 83 -8.55 8.26 -14.42
C SER A 83 -8.19 7.13 -15.37
N ASP A 84 -9.20 6.49 -15.96
CA ASP A 84 -9.01 5.38 -16.92
C ASP A 84 -8.28 5.84 -18.21
N GLU A 85 -8.25 7.15 -18.51
CA GLU A 85 -7.48 7.71 -19.63
C GLU A 85 -5.99 7.99 -19.31
N GLN A 86 -5.58 7.92 -18.04
CA GLN A 86 -4.21 8.24 -17.62
C GLN A 86 -3.34 6.99 -17.53
N VAL A 87 -2.04 7.14 -17.83
CA VAL A 87 -1.06 6.09 -17.56
C VAL A 87 -0.70 6.13 -16.07
N PRO A 88 -0.96 5.08 -15.28
CA PRO A 88 -0.81 5.17 -13.82
C PRO A 88 0.59 5.56 -13.35
N PHE A 89 1.63 5.02 -13.98
CA PHE A 89 3.02 5.30 -13.60
C PHE A 89 3.49 6.71 -14.02
N GLU A 90 2.85 7.36 -15.01
CA GLU A 90 3.07 8.79 -15.28
C GLU A 90 2.60 9.62 -14.09
N VAL A 91 1.38 9.37 -13.62
CA VAL A 91 0.80 10.07 -12.46
C VAL A 91 1.63 9.81 -11.20
N VAL A 92 2.09 8.57 -10.99
CA VAL A 92 2.99 8.24 -9.88
C VAL A 92 4.26 9.09 -9.96
N ARG A 93 4.95 9.09 -11.11
CA ARG A 93 6.19 9.88 -11.30
C ARG A 93 5.98 11.37 -11.11
N GLU A 94 4.90 11.93 -11.63
CA GLU A 94 4.56 13.35 -11.46
C GLU A 94 4.30 13.72 -10.00
N SER A 95 3.73 12.79 -9.24
CA SER A 95 3.35 13.02 -7.84
C SER A 95 4.50 12.80 -6.86
N VAL A 96 5.37 11.82 -7.11
CA VAL A 96 6.46 11.46 -6.19
C VAL A 96 7.82 12.04 -6.60
N GLY A 97 7.96 12.52 -7.85
CA GLY A 97 9.22 13.05 -8.37
C GLY A 97 10.29 11.98 -8.55
N GLU A 98 11.53 12.30 -8.20
CA GLU A 98 12.65 11.35 -8.26
C GLU A 98 12.58 10.36 -7.10
N LEU A 99 12.76 9.06 -7.41
CA LEU A 99 12.76 8.03 -6.39
C LEU A 99 14.15 7.73 -5.84
N SER A 100 14.16 7.29 -4.59
CA SER A 100 15.30 6.65 -3.96
C SER A 100 15.84 5.48 -4.78
N LYS A 101 17.14 5.21 -4.64
CA LYS A 101 17.83 4.10 -5.32
C LYS A 101 17.18 2.72 -5.12
N THR A 102 16.50 2.49 -4.00
CA THR A 102 15.88 1.20 -3.68
C THR A 102 14.41 1.37 -3.31
N VAL A 103 13.52 0.64 -4.00
CA VAL A 103 12.08 0.60 -3.76
C VAL A 103 11.66 -0.77 -3.24
N GLY A 104 10.97 -0.79 -2.11
CA GLY A 104 10.35 -1.96 -1.52
C GLY A 104 9.07 -2.33 -2.26
N ILE A 105 8.93 -3.58 -2.69
CA ILE A 105 7.75 -4.09 -3.39
C ILE A 105 7.25 -5.38 -2.74
N GLU A 106 6.03 -5.79 -3.10
CA GLU A 106 5.48 -7.09 -2.74
C GLU A 106 5.74 -8.11 -3.85
N ALA A 107 6.79 -8.92 -3.73
CA ALA A 107 7.27 -9.74 -4.85
C ALA A 107 6.24 -10.74 -5.42
N LYS A 108 5.24 -11.18 -4.63
CA LYS A 108 4.17 -12.07 -5.10
C LYS A 108 2.92 -11.33 -5.59
N ALA A 109 2.78 -10.04 -5.28
CA ALA A 109 1.60 -9.26 -5.65
C ALA A 109 1.87 -8.38 -6.87
N LEU A 110 3.09 -7.86 -7.01
CA LEU A 110 3.47 -7.05 -8.14
C LEU A 110 3.58 -7.92 -9.40
N SER A 111 2.79 -7.58 -10.42
CA SER A 111 2.88 -8.27 -11.71
C SER A 111 4.19 -7.94 -12.42
N TYR A 112 4.63 -8.85 -13.30
CA TYR A 112 5.82 -8.62 -14.14
C TYR A 112 5.67 -7.35 -15.01
N PHE A 113 4.46 -7.06 -15.49
CA PHE A 113 4.15 -5.84 -16.23
C PHE A 113 4.39 -4.58 -15.39
N GLN A 114 3.84 -4.52 -14.16
CA GLN A 114 4.04 -3.39 -13.26
C GLN A 114 5.50 -3.25 -12.83
N TYR A 115 6.22 -4.36 -12.64
CA TYR A 115 7.65 -4.36 -12.35
C TYR A 115 8.45 -3.70 -13.49
N ASN A 116 8.24 -4.12 -14.73
CA ASN A 116 8.93 -3.52 -15.87
C ASN A 116 8.57 -2.05 -16.04
N THR A 117 7.29 -1.69 -15.87
CA THR A 117 6.82 -0.31 -15.95
C THR A 117 7.48 0.56 -14.89
N LEU A 118 7.60 0.07 -13.64
CA LEU A 118 8.32 0.76 -12.58
C LEU A 118 9.77 1.09 -13.00
N LEU A 119 10.49 0.13 -13.59
CA LEU A 119 11.87 0.33 -14.02
C LEU A 119 12.01 1.27 -15.24
N GLU A 120 11.01 1.31 -16.10
CA GLU A 120 10.97 2.23 -17.25
C GLU A 120 10.78 3.68 -16.78
N PHE A 121 9.86 3.91 -15.84
CA PHE A 121 9.56 5.24 -15.32
C PHE A 121 10.61 5.76 -14.33
N PHE A 122 11.30 4.85 -13.63
CA PHE A 122 12.33 5.17 -12.65
C PHE A 122 13.62 4.41 -12.95
N PRO A 123 14.36 4.82 -14.00
CA PRO A 123 15.57 4.14 -14.42
C PRO A 123 16.65 4.17 -13.32
N GLY A 124 17.24 3.01 -13.05
CA GLY A 124 18.30 2.87 -12.04
C GLY A 124 17.82 2.53 -10.62
N VAL A 125 16.51 2.47 -10.40
CA VAL A 125 15.94 1.92 -9.16
C VAL A 125 16.20 0.41 -9.08
N GLN A 126 16.56 -0.04 -7.88
CA GLN A 126 16.62 -1.44 -7.50
C GLN A 126 15.37 -1.80 -6.69
N VAL A 127 14.87 -3.02 -6.84
CA VAL A 127 13.74 -3.49 -6.03
C VAL A 127 14.22 -4.35 -4.87
N ALA A 128 13.52 -4.24 -3.74
CA ALA A 128 13.69 -5.12 -2.59
C ALA A 128 12.34 -5.73 -2.20
N ASP A 129 12.30 -7.02 -1.85
CA ASP A 129 11.05 -7.64 -1.40
C ASP A 129 10.78 -7.31 0.07
N ILE A 130 9.71 -6.56 0.33
CA ILE A 130 9.25 -6.20 1.68
C ILE A 130 8.10 -7.10 2.16
N GLN A 131 7.59 -7.98 1.30
CA GLN A 131 6.48 -8.87 1.64
C GLN A 131 6.75 -9.77 2.86
N PRO A 132 7.96 -10.30 3.11
CA PRO A 132 8.25 -11.08 4.31
C PRO A 132 8.03 -10.29 5.60
N PHE A 133 8.38 -9.00 5.60
CA PHE A 133 8.15 -8.12 6.74
C PHE A 133 6.66 -7.88 6.96
N ILE A 134 5.92 -7.52 5.90
CA ILE A 134 4.46 -7.29 5.98
C ILE A 134 3.76 -8.55 6.50
N THR A 135 4.14 -9.73 6.02
CA THR A 135 3.61 -11.01 6.47
C THR A 135 3.88 -11.21 7.97
N LYS A 136 5.12 -11.01 8.42
CA LYS A 136 5.50 -11.12 9.84
C LYS A 136 4.73 -10.12 10.72
N GLN A 137 4.54 -8.90 10.23
CA GLN A 137 3.76 -7.87 10.93
C GLN A 137 2.31 -8.33 11.09
N ARG A 138 1.69 -8.85 10.03
CA ARG A 138 0.30 -9.34 10.03
C ARG A 138 0.09 -10.63 10.82
N MET A 139 1.14 -11.38 11.17
CA MET A 139 1.01 -12.56 12.06
C MET A 139 0.62 -12.16 13.50
N ARG A 140 0.95 -10.94 13.94
CA ARG A 140 0.56 -10.42 15.25
C ARG A 140 -0.69 -9.56 15.12
N LYS A 141 -1.84 -10.12 15.49
CA LYS A 141 -3.14 -9.44 15.41
C LYS A 141 -3.31 -8.40 16.52
N SER A 142 -3.90 -7.26 16.17
CA SER A 142 -4.41 -6.32 17.17
C SER A 142 -5.67 -6.86 17.85
N LYS A 143 -6.07 -6.21 18.95
CA LYS A 143 -7.34 -6.52 19.62
C LYS A 143 -8.53 -6.37 18.67
N GLU A 144 -8.57 -5.29 17.88
CA GLU A 144 -9.63 -5.06 16.88
C GLU A 144 -9.67 -6.14 15.80
N GLU A 145 -8.51 -6.61 15.32
CA GLU A 145 -8.46 -7.72 14.37
C GLU A 145 -8.97 -9.03 14.97
N ILE A 146 -8.68 -9.28 16.26
CA ILE A 146 -9.18 -10.46 16.98
C ILE A 146 -10.70 -10.39 17.13
N GLU A 147 -11.28 -9.24 17.45
CA GLU A 147 -12.74 -9.10 17.51
C GLU A 147 -13.40 -9.33 16.15
N LYS A 148 -12.85 -8.76 15.06
CA LYS A 148 -13.35 -9.02 13.70
C LYS A 148 -13.31 -10.52 13.35
N LEU A 149 -12.25 -11.23 13.75
CA LEU A 149 -12.14 -12.67 13.56
C LEU A 149 -13.19 -13.45 14.36
N ARG A 150 -13.48 -13.06 15.61
CA ARG A 150 -14.53 -13.68 16.42
C ARG A 150 -15.90 -13.51 15.77
N THR A 151 -16.24 -12.30 15.33
CA THR A 151 -17.50 -12.05 14.62
C THR A 151 -17.60 -12.89 13.35
N ALA A 152 -16.51 -13.03 12.58
CA ALA A 152 -16.51 -13.89 11.40
C ALA A 152 -16.79 -15.36 11.74
N ILE A 153 -16.21 -15.87 12.83
CA ILE A 153 -16.47 -17.24 13.32
C ILE A 153 -17.94 -17.41 13.73
N GLU A 154 -18.49 -16.47 14.51
CA GLU A 154 -19.90 -16.51 14.93
C GLU A 154 -20.87 -16.51 13.74
N ILE A 155 -20.55 -15.79 12.66
CA ILE A 155 -21.36 -15.79 11.43
C ILE A 155 -21.32 -17.16 10.77
N ILE A 156 -20.14 -17.79 10.68
CA ILE A 156 -19.97 -19.13 10.09
C ILE A 156 -20.73 -20.18 10.90
N GLU A 157 -20.65 -20.12 12.23
CA GLU A 157 -21.35 -21.06 13.13
C GLU A 157 -22.88 -20.98 13.01
N LYS A 158 -23.44 -19.85 12.56
CA LYS A 158 -24.90 -19.70 12.35
C LYS A 158 -25.41 -20.32 11.05
N VAL A 159 -24.53 -20.57 10.08
CA VAL A 159 -24.89 -21.12 8.76
C VAL A 159 -24.46 -22.58 8.58
N LEU A 160 -23.77 -23.15 9.56
CA LEU A 160 -23.50 -24.58 9.69
C LEU A 160 -24.64 -25.27 10.44
#